data_AF-A0A6P0PTS9-F1
#
_entry.id   AF-A0A6P0PTS9-F1
#
_cell.length_a   1.000
_cell.length_b   1.000
_cell.length_c   1.000
_cell.angle_alpha   90.00
_cell.angle_beta   90.00
_cell.angle_gamma   90.00
#
_symmetry.space_group_name_H-M   'P 1'
#
loop_
_entity.id
_entity.type
_entity.pdbx_description
1 polymer ?
#
loop_
_entity_poly.entity_id
_entity_poly.type
_entity_poly.pdbx_seq_one_letter_code
_entity_poly.pdbx_strand_id
1 'polypeptide(L)'
;MTALINLETSQTSACVTAWLRKHTLYLGFIGLYVVELQSILAHRGYYFGPLDGIFDTEIEYAVQGYQQKVFLRATGIVDQKTWQALLGGAPVNMPILRPGSFGEAVKTVQEVLWISDYYTGKIDGIFASLTLEAVQRFQLDRGLLGNGVVSEHTWNALSDMPRYVY
;
A
#
# COMPACT_ATOMS: atom_id res chain seq x y z
N MET A 1 -40.25 -18.86 5.20
CA MET A 1 -40.36 -18.45 3.78
C MET A 1 -39.93 -16.99 3.71
N THR A 2 -38.63 -16.73 3.59
CA THR A 2 -38.09 -15.37 3.32
C THR A 2 -36.65 -15.52 2.88
N ALA A 3 -36.47 -15.92 1.62
CA ALA A 3 -35.21 -15.85 0.90
C ALA A 3 -35.29 -14.63 -0.02
N LEU A 4 -34.93 -13.44 0.46
CA LEU A 4 -34.90 -12.20 -0.35
C LEU A 4 -33.81 -11.20 0.11
N ILE A 5 -32.58 -11.64 0.40
CA ILE A 5 -31.45 -10.70 0.62
C ILE A 5 -30.15 -11.04 -0.14
N ASN A 6 -30.11 -12.07 -0.98
CA ASN A 6 -28.83 -12.61 -1.51
C ASN A 6 -28.66 -12.58 -3.04
N LEU A 7 -29.40 -11.75 -3.80
CA LEU A 7 -29.29 -11.76 -5.28
C LEU A 7 -28.87 -10.42 -5.93
N GLU A 8 -28.87 -9.29 -5.21
CA GLU A 8 -28.43 -7.99 -5.76
C GLU A 8 -26.99 -7.57 -5.38
N THR A 9 -26.43 -8.15 -4.32
CA THR A 9 -25.08 -7.83 -3.82
C THR A 9 -23.95 -8.42 -4.68
N SER A 10 -24.24 -9.44 -5.49
CA SER A 10 -23.23 -10.11 -6.33
C SER A 10 -23.03 -9.45 -7.70
N GLN A 11 -24.03 -8.76 -8.26
CA GLN A 11 -23.89 -8.08 -9.55
C GLN A 11 -23.31 -6.66 -9.43
N THR A 12 -23.58 -5.97 -8.31
CA THR A 12 -23.01 -4.64 -8.00
C THR A 12 -21.51 -4.74 -7.73
N SER A 13 -21.06 -5.69 -6.91
CA SER A 13 -19.64 -5.85 -6.56
C SER A 13 -18.73 -6.03 -7.79
N ALA A 14 -19.13 -6.82 -8.79
CA ALA A 14 -18.33 -7.05 -10.00
C ALA A 14 -18.34 -5.85 -10.96
N CYS A 15 -19.49 -5.19 -11.13
CA CYS A 15 -19.64 -3.99 -11.96
C CYS A 15 -18.86 -2.80 -11.40
N VAL A 16 -18.90 -2.63 -10.08
CA VAL A 16 -18.16 -1.60 -9.37
C VAL A 16 -16.65 -1.87 -9.44
N THR A 17 -16.19 -3.12 -9.27
CA THR A 17 -14.78 -3.49 -9.46
C THR A 17 -14.27 -3.21 -10.89
N ALA A 18 -15.13 -3.41 -11.90
CA ALA A 18 -14.82 -3.15 -13.31
C ALA A 18 -14.79 -1.65 -13.65
N TRP A 19 -15.60 -0.82 -12.98
CA TRP A 19 -15.62 0.64 -13.16
C TRP A 19 -14.52 1.35 -12.36
N LEU A 20 -14.20 0.87 -11.14
CA LEU A 20 -13.10 1.34 -10.27
C LEU A 20 -11.72 1.24 -10.92
N ARG A 21 -11.50 0.19 -11.73
CA ARG A 21 -10.29 0.06 -12.55
C ARG A 21 -10.14 1.15 -13.62
N LYS A 22 -11.22 1.85 -13.95
CA LYS A 22 -11.31 2.77 -15.09
C LYS A 22 -11.38 4.24 -14.69
N HIS A 23 -11.65 4.58 -13.42
CA HIS A 23 -11.86 5.96 -12.99
C HIS A 23 -11.04 6.36 -11.77
N THR A 24 -10.29 7.43 -11.93
CA THR A 24 -9.48 8.08 -10.89
C THR A 24 -10.37 8.92 -9.98
N LEU A 25 -10.38 8.67 -8.67
CA LEU A 25 -11.10 9.52 -7.71
C LEU A 25 -10.19 10.62 -7.16
N TYR A 26 -10.77 11.80 -6.95
CA TYR A 26 -10.08 12.99 -6.43
C TYR A 26 -11.02 13.86 -5.59
N LEU A 27 -10.44 14.82 -4.87
CA LEU A 27 -11.15 15.75 -3.98
C LEU A 27 -12.40 16.36 -4.65
N GLY A 28 -13.53 16.34 -3.94
CA GLY A 28 -14.81 16.86 -4.40
C GLY A 28 -15.65 15.88 -5.22
N PHE A 29 -15.18 14.65 -5.47
CA PHE A 29 -16.04 13.59 -5.99
C PHE A 29 -17.09 13.16 -4.96
N ILE A 30 -18.31 12.92 -5.42
CA ILE A 30 -19.42 12.43 -4.58
C ILE A 30 -20.04 11.20 -5.25
N GLY A 31 -20.31 10.15 -4.48
CA GLY A 31 -21.07 8.99 -4.95
C GLY A 31 -20.77 7.69 -4.22
N LEU A 32 -21.48 6.62 -4.61
CA LEU A 32 -21.36 5.29 -4.00
C LEU A 32 -19.92 4.73 -4.03
N TYR A 33 -19.13 5.10 -5.04
CA TYR A 33 -17.71 4.71 -5.14
C TYR A 33 -16.85 5.32 -4.04
N VAL A 34 -17.20 6.53 -3.58
CA VAL A 34 -16.51 7.17 -2.46
C VAL A 34 -16.94 6.50 -1.15
N VAL A 35 -18.20 6.08 -1.01
CA VAL A 35 -18.66 5.28 0.14
C VAL A 35 -17.86 3.99 0.25
N GLU A 36 -17.61 3.31 -0.88
CA GLU A 36 -16.77 2.11 -0.90
C GLU A 36 -15.32 2.41 -0.54
N LEU A 37 -14.73 3.48 -1.09
CA LEU A 37 -13.39 3.94 -0.71
C LEU A 37 -13.30 4.19 0.80
N GLN A 38 -14.23 4.97 1.34
CA GLN A 38 -14.32 5.31 2.76
C GLN A 38 -14.45 4.03 3.60
N SER A 39 -15.29 3.08 3.17
CA SER A 39 -15.47 1.79 3.85
C SER A 39 -14.18 0.95 3.86
N ILE A 40 -13.46 0.88 2.74
CA ILE A 40 -12.18 0.16 2.66
C ILE A 40 -11.12 0.84 3.53
N LEU A 41 -11.02 2.17 3.47
CA LEU A 41 -10.08 2.94 4.29
C LEU A 41 -10.40 2.79 5.78
N ALA A 42 -11.68 2.80 6.15
CA ALA A 42 -12.12 2.59 7.53
C ALA A 42 -11.83 1.18 8.03
N HIS A 43 -12.09 0.16 7.21
CA HIS A 43 -11.75 -1.23 7.55
C HIS A 43 -10.24 -1.42 7.74
N ARG A 44 -9.42 -0.64 7.02
CA ARG A 44 -7.96 -0.64 7.16
C ARG A 44 -7.41 0.30 8.24
N GLY A 45 -8.27 1.04 8.93
CA GLY A 45 -7.90 1.95 10.02
C GLY A 45 -7.27 3.28 9.59
N TYR A 46 -7.45 3.70 8.33
CA TYR A 46 -6.97 5.01 7.83
C TYR A 46 -8.02 6.11 7.92
N TYR A 47 -9.30 5.74 8.04
CA TYR A 47 -10.40 6.69 8.05
C TYR A 47 -11.38 6.34 9.17
N PHE A 48 -11.77 7.33 9.97
CA PHE A 48 -12.71 7.18 11.08
C PHE A 48 -13.90 8.14 10.97
N GLY A 49 -14.05 8.80 9.82
CA GLY A 49 -15.12 9.75 9.54
C GLY A 49 -16.40 9.10 8.99
N PRO A 50 -17.39 9.92 8.58
CA PRO A 50 -18.67 9.45 8.07
C PRO A 50 -18.56 8.76 6.69
N LEU A 51 -19.33 7.70 6.49
CA LEU A 51 -19.45 7.02 5.18
C LEU A 51 -20.51 7.71 4.31
N ASP A 52 -20.35 9.00 4.07
CA ASP A 52 -21.32 9.86 3.39
C ASP A 52 -21.15 9.91 1.85
N GLY A 53 -20.08 9.30 1.34
CA GLY A 53 -19.76 9.28 -0.07
C GLY A 53 -19.22 10.61 -0.61
N ILE A 54 -18.70 11.49 0.26
CA ILE A 54 -18.05 12.75 -0.12
C ILE A 54 -16.54 12.58 -0.02
N PHE A 55 -15.80 12.88 -1.09
CA PHE A 55 -14.34 12.86 -1.07
C PHE A 55 -13.86 14.20 -0.52
N ASP A 56 -13.76 14.27 0.81
CA ASP A 56 -13.28 15.41 1.57
C ASP A 56 -11.75 15.40 1.72
N THR A 57 -11.23 16.41 2.43
CA THR A 57 -9.80 16.52 2.74
C THR A 57 -9.33 15.45 3.71
N GLU A 58 -10.19 14.93 4.59
CA GLU A 58 -9.80 13.85 5.52
C GLU A 58 -9.48 12.56 4.77
N ILE A 59 -10.31 12.24 3.78
CA ILE A 59 -10.10 11.09 2.89
C ILE A 59 -8.88 11.31 2.01
N GLU A 60 -8.66 12.52 1.51
CA GLU A 60 -7.43 12.86 0.79
C GLU A 60 -6.19 12.56 1.64
N TYR A 61 -6.16 13.01 2.90
CA TYR A 61 -5.06 12.71 3.83
C TYR A 61 -4.94 11.20 4.13
N ALA A 62 -6.06 10.51 4.31
CA ALA A 62 -6.07 9.06 4.52
C ALA A 62 -5.49 8.31 3.30
N VAL A 63 -5.86 8.72 2.09
CA VAL A 63 -5.34 8.17 0.83
C VAL A 63 -3.85 8.47 0.69
N GLN A 64 -3.40 9.69 0.99
CA GLN A 64 -1.98 10.04 0.96
C GLN A 64 -1.18 9.18 1.92
N GLY A 65 -1.65 9.00 3.16
CA GLY A 65 -1.03 8.13 4.15
C GLY A 65 -0.96 6.68 3.68
N TYR A 66 -2.05 6.18 3.09
CA TYR A 66 -2.09 4.85 2.51
C TYR A 66 -1.07 4.68 1.37
N GLN A 67 -1.06 5.63 0.42
CA GLN A 67 -0.13 5.64 -0.70
C GLN A 67 1.32 5.63 -0.21
N GLN A 68 1.67 6.44 0.80
CA GLN A 68 2.99 6.41 1.40
C GLN A 68 3.33 5.06 2.01
N LYS A 69 2.40 4.42 2.72
CA LYS A 69 2.64 3.09 3.29
C LYS A 69 2.97 2.05 2.22
N VAL A 70 2.24 2.07 1.10
CA VAL A 70 2.42 1.09 0.01
C VAL A 70 3.48 1.50 -1.02
N PHE A 71 4.37 2.44 -0.68
CA PHE A 71 5.45 2.94 -1.54
C PHE A 71 4.97 3.63 -2.84
N LEU A 72 3.71 4.07 -2.89
CA LEU A 72 3.18 4.89 -3.95
C LEU A 72 3.43 6.38 -3.66
N ARG A 73 3.41 7.18 -4.72
CA ARG A 73 3.46 8.63 -4.57
C ARG A 73 2.18 9.10 -3.88
N ALA A 74 2.33 9.85 -2.79
CA ALA A 74 1.24 10.41 -1.99
C ALA A 74 0.55 11.59 -2.70
N THR A 75 -0.16 11.31 -3.79
CA THR A 75 -0.86 12.33 -4.57
C THR A 75 -2.22 12.69 -3.97
N GLY A 76 -2.78 11.86 -3.09
CA GLY A 76 -4.16 12.00 -2.59
C GLY A 76 -5.21 11.61 -3.61
N ILE A 77 -4.78 11.21 -4.81
CA ILE A 77 -5.64 10.82 -5.92
C ILE A 77 -5.67 9.30 -5.99
N VAL A 78 -6.87 8.71 -6.00
CA VAL A 78 -7.04 7.25 -6.07
C VAL A 78 -7.06 6.80 -7.52
N ASP A 79 -5.88 6.54 -8.06
CA ASP A 79 -5.67 5.97 -9.40
C ASP A 79 -5.80 4.43 -9.38
N GLN A 80 -5.69 3.80 -10.56
CA GLN A 80 -5.78 2.35 -10.69
C GLN A 80 -4.76 1.61 -9.81
N LYS A 81 -3.54 2.13 -9.66
CA LYS A 81 -2.52 1.51 -8.80
C LYS A 81 -2.92 1.61 -7.33
N THR A 82 -3.41 2.76 -6.90
CA THR A 82 -3.90 2.96 -5.53
C THR A 82 -5.08 2.02 -5.25
N TRP A 83 -6.00 1.83 -6.20
CA TRP A 83 -7.09 0.85 -6.07
C TRP A 83 -6.61 -0.58 -5.92
N GLN A 84 -5.66 -1.01 -6.77
CA GLN A 84 -5.08 -2.35 -6.68
C GLN A 84 -4.40 -2.56 -5.32
N ALA A 85 -3.64 -1.56 -4.87
CA ALA A 85 -3.01 -1.61 -3.56
C ALA A 85 -4.04 -1.64 -2.43
N LEU A 86 -5.11 -0.83 -2.45
CA LEU A 86 -6.16 -0.80 -1.43
C LEU A 86 -6.92 -2.13 -1.31
N LEU A 87 -7.27 -2.72 -2.44
CA LEU A 87 -7.96 -4.00 -2.49
C LEU A 87 -7.05 -5.15 -2.05
N GLY A 88 -5.81 -5.19 -2.55
CA GLY A 88 -4.82 -6.21 -2.18
C GLY A 88 -4.25 -6.04 -0.77
N GLY A 89 -4.26 -4.83 -0.23
CA GLY A 89 -3.63 -4.49 1.04
C GLY A 89 -2.10 -4.51 1.01
N ALA A 90 -1.50 -4.48 -0.18
CA ALA A 90 -0.06 -4.64 -0.38
C ALA A 90 0.45 -3.67 -1.46
N PRO A 91 1.76 -3.36 -1.46
CA PRO A 91 2.41 -2.63 -2.54
C PRO A 91 2.25 -3.34 -3.88
N VAL A 92 2.00 -2.56 -4.93
CA VAL A 92 1.83 -3.07 -6.29
C VAL A 92 2.90 -2.54 -7.22
N ASN A 93 3.29 -3.35 -8.21
CA ASN A 93 4.27 -2.99 -9.23
C ASN A 93 5.66 -2.61 -8.66
N MET A 94 6.06 -3.30 -7.59
CA MET A 94 7.37 -3.11 -6.98
C MET A 94 8.45 -3.93 -7.71
N PRO A 95 9.63 -3.36 -7.97
CA PRO A 95 10.71 -4.06 -8.66
C PRO A 95 11.32 -5.15 -7.78
N ILE A 96 11.82 -6.22 -8.39
CA ILE A 96 12.64 -7.20 -7.67
C ILE A 96 14.04 -6.61 -7.47
N LEU A 97 14.45 -6.43 -6.23
CA LEU A 97 15.79 -5.94 -5.89
C LEU A 97 16.68 -7.07 -5.38
N ARG A 98 17.96 -7.02 -5.77
CA ARG A 98 18.98 -8.00 -5.39
C ARG A 98 20.34 -7.30 -5.34
N PRO A 99 21.41 -7.95 -4.83
CA PRO A 99 22.74 -7.38 -4.87
C PRO A 99 23.11 -6.84 -6.25
N GLY A 100 23.59 -5.59 -6.30
CA GLY A 100 23.89 -4.85 -7.52
C GLY A 100 22.72 -4.04 -8.10
N SER A 101 21.50 -4.18 -7.58
CA SER A 101 20.40 -3.24 -7.88
C SER A 101 20.72 -1.84 -7.36
N PHE A 102 20.18 -0.81 -8.02
CA PHE A 102 20.34 0.58 -7.60
C PHE A 102 19.11 1.42 -7.94
N GLY A 103 19.00 2.59 -7.30
CA GLY A 103 17.97 3.59 -7.57
C GLY A 103 17.00 3.80 -6.41
N GLU A 104 15.89 4.48 -6.70
CA GLU A 104 14.97 4.97 -5.67
C GLU A 104 14.29 3.86 -4.86
N ALA A 105 13.97 2.73 -5.51
CA ALA A 105 13.42 1.58 -4.82
C ALA A 105 14.40 1.01 -3.78
N VAL A 106 15.71 1.05 -4.05
CA VAL A 106 16.72 0.60 -3.08
C VAL A 106 16.80 1.56 -1.91
N LYS A 107 16.74 2.88 -2.14
CA LYS A 107 16.68 3.88 -1.06
C LYS A 107 15.48 3.64 -0.17
N THR A 108 14.32 3.39 -0.77
CA THR A 108 13.08 3.09 -0.07
C THR A 108 13.26 1.89 0.88
N VAL A 109 13.90 0.81 0.41
CA VAL A 109 14.22 -0.35 1.27
C VAL A 109 15.20 0.03 2.38
N GLN A 110 16.28 0.73 2.05
CA GLN A 110 17.29 1.16 3.01
C GLN A 110 16.69 2.05 4.11
N GLU A 111 15.82 3.00 3.77
CA GLU A 111 15.09 3.86 4.71
C GLU A 111 14.23 3.05 5.67
N VAL A 112 13.42 2.13 5.15
CA VAL A 112 12.53 1.30 5.98
C VAL A 112 13.33 0.40 6.91
N LEU A 113 14.38 -0.23 6.41
CA LEU A 113 15.26 -1.06 7.22
C LEU A 113 16.04 -0.25 8.24
N TRP A 114 16.37 1.00 7.94
CA TRP A 114 17.05 1.91 8.87
C TRP A 114 16.14 2.31 10.03
N ILE A 115 14.90 2.74 9.73
CA ILE A 115 13.89 3.08 10.76
C ILE A 115 13.57 1.87 11.65
N SER A 116 13.68 0.66 11.10
CA SER A 116 13.37 -0.59 11.80
C SER A 116 14.60 -1.24 12.47
N ASP A 117 15.71 -0.52 12.62
CA ASP A 117 16.97 -0.98 13.25
C ASP A 117 17.64 -2.20 12.57
N TYR A 118 17.30 -2.50 11.31
CA TYR A 118 17.94 -3.56 10.52
C TYR A 118 19.16 -3.08 9.74
N TYR A 119 19.18 -1.80 9.36
CA TYR A 119 20.20 -1.23 8.49
C TYR A 119 20.91 -0.06 9.15
N THR A 120 22.24 -0.11 9.23
CA THR A 120 23.08 0.95 9.81
C THR A 120 23.93 1.67 8.77
N GLY A 121 23.79 1.29 7.50
CA GLY A 121 24.54 1.86 6.39
C GLY A 121 23.97 3.20 5.91
N LYS A 122 24.60 3.74 4.87
CA LYS A 122 24.11 4.97 4.22
C LYS A 122 22.93 4.64 3.30
N ILE A 123 21.96 5.54 3.24
CA ILE A 123 20.83 5.46 2.31
C ILE A 123 21.29 6.10 0.99
N ASP A 124 22.04 5.34 0.21
CA ASP A 124 22.66 5.78 -1.05
C ASP A 124 21.93 5.26 -2.29
N GLY A 125 20.97 4.35 -2.11
CA GLY A 125 20.25 3.70 -3.20
C GLY A 125 21.06 2.63 -3.90
N ILE A 126 22.10 2.07 -3.24
CA ILE A 126 22.93 1.00 -3.79
C ILE A 126 22.72 -0.28 -2.97
N PHE A 127 22.34 -1.36 -3.65
CA PHE A 127 22.11 -2.65 -3.00
C PHE A 127 23.45 -3.38 -2.85
N ALA A 128 24.22 -2.98 -1.83
CA ALA A 128 25.51 -3.55 -1.47
C ALA A 128 25.39 -4.62 -0.37
N SER A 129 26.53 -5.07 0.17
CA SER A 129 26.61 -6.11 1.21
C SER A 129 25.83 -5.75 2.49
N LEU A 130 25.93 -4.50 2.97
CA LEU A 130 25.19 -4.05 4.15
C LEU A 130 23.67 -4.11 3.93
N THR A 131 23.20 -3.71 2.74
CA THR A 131 21.77 -3.80 2.38
C THR A 131 21.33 -5.25 2.28
N LEU A 132 22.18 -6.13 1.72
CA LEU A 132 21.92 -7.56 1.65
C LEU A 132 21.75 -8.20 3.03
N GLU A 133 22.69 -7.97 3.94
CA GLU A 133 22.64 -8.49 5.30
C GLU A 133 21.39 -8.00 6.05
N ALA A 134 21.07 -6.71 5.93
CA ALA A 134 19.88 -6.13 6.53
C ALA A 134 18.59 -6.75 5.97
N VAL A 135 18.48 -6.94 4.65
CA VAL A 135 17.33 -7.59 4.01
C VAL A 135 17.21 -9.04 4.45
N GLN A 136 18.30 -9.81 4.49
CA GLN A 136 18.28 -11.20 4.94
C GLN A 136 17.81 -11.32 6.39
N ARG A 137 18.34 -10.47 7.27
CA ARG A 137 17.95 -10.43 8.68
C ARG A 137 16.47 -10.07 8.85
N PHE A 138 16.02 -9.04 8.15
CA PHE A 138 14.61 -8.65 8.12
C PHE A 138 13.70 -9.77 7.61
N GLN A 139 14.08 -10.42 6.51
CA GLN A 139 13.34 -11.55 5.95
C GLN A 139 13.21 -12.68 6.97
N LEU A 140 14.31 -13.07 7.61
CA LEU A 140 14.30 -14.12 8.62
C LEU A 140 13.43 -13.76 9.84
N ASP A 141 13.51 -12.51 10.32
CA ASP A 141 12.67 -12.04 11.43
C ASP A 141 11.18 -12.07 11.08
N ARG A 142 10.85 -11.80 9.82
CA ARG A 142 9.47 -11.86 9.29
C ARG A 142 9.05 -13.26 8.83
N GLY A 143 9.84 -14.30 9.10
CA GLY A 143 9.52 -15.68 8.71
C GLY A 143 9.56 -15.94 7.20
N LEU A 144 10.21 -15.06 6.44
CA LEU A 144 10.46 -15.20 5.01
C LEU A 144 11.79 -15.94 4.76
N LEU A 145 11.98 -16.38 3.52
CA LEU A 145 13.28 -16.91 3.08
C LEU A 145 14.31 -15.78 3.08
N GLY A 146 15.34 -15.88 3.93
CA GLY A 146 16.48 -14.94 4.01
C GLY A 146 17.43 -15.03 2.82
N ASN A 147 16.91 -15.00 1.59
CA ASN A 147 17.69 -15.08 0.37
C ASN A 147 18.29 -13.74 -0.06
N GLY A 148 17.91 -12.64 0.61
CA GLY A 148 18.44 -11.32 0.34
C GLY A 148 17.88 -10.67 -0.92
N VAL A 149 16.83 -11.25 -1.51
CA VAL A 149 16.14 -10.74 -2.69
C VAL A 149 14.81 -10.12 -2.25
N VAL A 150 14.63 -8.83 -2.50
CA VAL A 150 13.40 -8.11 -2.20
C VAL A 150 12.38 -8.39 -3.31
N SER A 151 11.50 -9.35 -3.07
CA SER A 151 10.37 -9.71 -3.93
C SER A 151 9.04 -9.20 -3.36
N GLU A 152 7.92 -9.49 -4.01
CA GLU A 152 6.57 -9.09 -3.57
C GLU A 152 6.29 -9.38 -2.08
N HIS A 153 6.65 -10.58 -1.59
CA HIS A 153 6.47 -10.92 -0.18
C HIS A 153 7.33 -10.05 0.75
N THR A 154 8.54 -9.69 0.31
CA THR A 154 9.43 -8.81 1.10
C THR A 154 8.90 -7.38 1.07
N TRP A 155 8.43 -6.89 -0.07
CA TRP A 155 7.79 -5.58 -0.20
C TRP A 155 6.53 -5.48 0.68
N ASN A 156 5.70 -6.51 0.69
CA ASN A 156 4.53 -6.55 1.55
C ASN A 156 4.93 -6.43 3.02
N ALA A 157 5.89 -7.25 3.47
CA ALA A 157 6.39 -7.19 4.85
C ALA A 157 7.02 -5.82 5.18
N LEU A 158 7.72 -5.19 4.23
CA LEU A 158 8.30 -3.85 4.42
C LEU A 158 7.20 -2.79 4.54
N SER A 159 6.08 -2.93 3.84
CA SER A 159 4.96 -1.99 3.93
C SER A 159 4.28 -2.02 5.29
N ASP A 160 4.34 -3.15 5.99
CA ASP A 160 3.85 -3.29 7.37
C ASP A 160 4.77 -2.63 8.41
N MET A 161 5.97 -2.21 8.02
CA MET A 161 6.86 -1.48 8.93
C MET A 161 6.37 -0.05 9.17
N PRO A 162 6.47 0.45 10.41
CA PRO A 162 6.15 1.84 10.71
C PRO A 162 7.11 2.76 9.95
N ARG A 163 6.56 3.77 9.27
CA ARG A 163 7.33 4.81 8.57
C ARG A 163 7.48 6.10 9.38
N TYR A 164 7.06 6.10 10.65
CA TYR A 164 7.08 7.30 11.48
C TYR A 164 8.48 7.63 12.00
N VAL A 165 8.98 8.81 11.61
CA VAL A 165 9.89 9.61 12.42
C VAL A 165 9.12 10.90 12.72
N TYR A 166 8.89 11.20 14.00
CA TYR A 166 8.24 12.43 14.46
C TYR A 166 9.11 13.66 14.23
#